data_AF-A0A645HGC2-F1
#
_entry.id   AF-A0A645HGC2-F1
#
_cell.length_a   1.000
_cell.length_b   1.000
_cell.length_c   1.000
_cell.angle_alpha   90.00
_cell.angle_beta   90.00
_cell.angle_gamma   90.00
#
_symmetry.space_group_name_H-M   'P 1'
#
loop_
_entity.id
_entity.type
_entity.pdbx_description
1 polymer ?
#
loop_
_entity_poly.entity_id
_entity_poly.type
_entity_poly.pdbx_seq_one_letter_code
_entity_poly.pdbx_strand_id
1 'polypeptide(L)'
;MGWNGKIADDWALDAFFLRYQYPGSDVGLNWNEINVAATWRDNYWLAIGHSTNAMASKTTGTYALVGARFPLNDQWRIEGTLARYALDSAYADNYTHGSVGVAWTFKAPFEARLTLHGTDTAAKRLFPDMAGSRAEFAVQASF
;
A
#
# COMPACT_ATOMS: atom_id res chain seq x y z
N MET A 1 -15.24 9.17 5.52
CA MET A 1 -15.30 9.42 6.99
C MET A 1 -14.21 8.58 7.64
N GLY A 2 -13.68 8.98 8.79
CA GLY A 2 -12.67 8.17 9.46
C GLY A 2 -12.24 8.71 10.81
N TRP A 3 -11.36 7.95 11.44
CA TRP A 3 -10.75 8.24 12.72
C TRP A 3 -9.25 7.92 12.64
N ASN A 4 -8.43 8.78 13.22
CA ASN A 4 -7.03 8.51 13.44
C ASN A 4 -6.58 8.98 14.82
N GLY A 5 -5.67 8.23 15.45
CA GLY A 5 -5.11 8.64 16.72
C GLY A 5 -4.26 7.58 17.39
N LYS A 6 -3.61 7.98 18.48
CA LYS A 6 -2.95 7.05 19.39
C LYS A 6 -3.99 6.25 20.17
N ILE A 7 -3.81 4.93 20.19
CA ILE A 7 -4.57 4.00 21.04
C ILE A 7 -3.76 3.54 22.26
N ALA A 8 -2.43 3.72 22.20
CA ALA A 8 -1.48 3.57 23.30
C ALA A 8 -0.22 4.41 22.99
N ASP A 9 0.73 4.48 23.93
CA ASP A 9 1.96 5.29 23.78
C ASP A 9 2.72 5.00 22.48
N ASP A 10 2.85 3.70 22.18
CA ASP A 10 3.58 3.14 21.05
C ASP A 10 2.69 2.78 19.85
N TRP A 11 1.36 2.94 19.96
CA TRP A 11 0.43 2.46 18.94
C TRP A 11 -0.48 3.57 18.42
N ALA A 12 -0.47 3.74 17.10
CA ALA A 12 -1.45 4.51 16.37
C ALA A 12 -2.37 3.59 15.57
N LEU A 13 -3.62 4.01 15.42
CA LEU A 13 -4.60 3.35 14.58
C LEU A 13 -5.28 4.39 13.70
N ASP A 14 -5.48 4.01 12.45
CA ASP A 14 -6.17 4.76 11.43
C ASP A 14 -7.28 3.90 10.85
N ALA A 15 -8.50 4.42 10.76
CA ALA A 15 -9.65 3.72 10.20
C ALA A 15 -10.47 4.65 9.32
N PHE A 16 -10.70 4.26 8.08
CA PHE A 16 -11.40 5.08 7.09
C PHE A 16 -12.45 4.28 6.33
N PHE A 17 -13.59 4.91 6.10
CA PHE A 17 -14.60 4.48 5.15
C PHE A 17 -14.62 5.47 3.97
N LEU A 18 -14.51 4.93 2.77
CA LEU A 18 -14.52 5.64 1.50
C LEU A 18 -15.72 5.18 0.67
N ARG A 19 -16.46 6.14 0.11
CA ARG A 19 -17.48 5.91 -0.90
C ARG A 19 -17.03 6.58 -2.17
N TYR A 20 -16.81 5.80 -3.22
CA TYR A 20 -16.52 6.32 -4.54
C TYR A 20 -17.81 6.37 -5.36
N GLN A 21 -18.04 7.52 -5.99
CA GLN A 21 -19.21 7.76 -6.83
C GLN A 21 -18.76 8.31 -8.17
N TYR A 22 -19.29 7.73 -9.24
CA TYR A 22 -19.06 8.14 -10.63
C TYR A 22 -20.40 8.50 -11.27
N PRO A 23 -20.92 9.71 -10.99
CA PRO A 23 -22.14 10.20 -11.63
C PRO A 23 -21.95 10.24 -13.15
N GLY A 24 -22.95 9.76 -13.90
CA GLY A 24 -22.91 9.75 -15.37
C GLY A 24 -22.08 8.61 -15.99
N SER A 25 -21.60 7.65 -15.19
CA SER A 25 -21.00 6.42 -15.72
C SER A 25 -22.09 5.38 -16.03
N ASP A 26 -22.11 4.88 -17.27
CA ASP A 26 -23.05 3.85 -17.70
C ASP A 26 -22.71 2.44 -17.17
N VAL A 27 -21.53 2.26 -16.57
CA VAL A 27 -20.99 0.94 -16.22
C VAL A 27 -20.98 0.63 -14.71
N GLY A 28 -21.64 1.45 -13.88
CA GLY A 28 -21.88 1.13 -12.47
C GLY A 28 -20.61 1.05 -11.62
N LEU A 29 -19.73 2.05 -11.73
CA LEU A 29 -18.43 2.11 -11.03
C LEU A 29 -18.51 2.57 -9.58
N ASN A 30 -19.66 2.58 -8.94
CA ASN A 30 -19.75 3.04 -7.55
C ASN A 30 -19.27 1.92 -6.61
N TRP A 31 -18.45 2.25 -5.62
CA TRP A 31 -18.00 1.25 -4.63
C TRP A 31 -17.73 1.84 -3.26
N ASN A 32 -17.61 0.93 -2.29
CA ASN A 32 -17.24 1.25 -0.91
C ASN A 32 -15.93 0.57 -0.57
N GLU A 33 -15.13 1.24 0.26
CA GLU A 33 -13.93 0.68 0.85
C GLU A 33 -13.86 0.99 2.34
N ILE A 34 -13.50 0.00 3.13
CA ILE A 34 -13.07 0.17 4.51
C ILE A 34 -11.57 -0.11 4.56
N ASN A 35 -10.81 0.80 5.17
CA ASN A 35 -9.37 0.65 5.36
C ASN A 35 -9.04 0.84 6.85
N VAL A 36 -8.20 -0.02 7.38
CA VAL A 36 -7.70 0.04 8.76
C VAL A 36 -6.19 -0.15 8.72
N ALA A 37 -5.44 0.71 9.40
CA ALA A 37 -4.01 0.56 9.58
C ALA A 37 -3.64 0.72 11.05
N ALA A 38 -2.80 -0.18 11.55
CA ALA A 38 -2.19 -0.07 12.86
C ALA A 38 -0.68 0.15 12.67
N THR A 39 -0.14 1.12 13.40
CA THR A 39 1.29 1.47 13.35
C THR A 39 1.88 1.38 14.75
N TRP A 40 3.00 0.66 14.85
CA TRP A 40 3.77 0.52 16.08
C TRP A 40 5.07 1.32 15.99
N ARG A 41 5.26 2.25 16.94
CA ARG A 41 6.44 3.12 17.10
C ARG A 41 6.86 3.83 15.82
N ASP A 42 5.89 4.18 14.97
CA ASP A 42 6.08 4.80 13.65
C ASP A 42 6.96 3.99 12.67
N ASN A 43 7.34 2.76 13.05
CA ASN A 43 8.35 1.97 12.35
C ASN A 43 7.77 0.73 11.67
N TYR A 44 6.69 0.18 12.20
CA TYR A 44 6.07 -1.04 11.68
C TYR A 44 4.59 -0.81 11.52
N TRP A 45 4.03 -1.27 10.41
CA TRP A 45 2.61 -1.11 10.18
C TRP A 45 1.99 -2.32 9.50
N LEU A 46 0.73 -2.55 9.83
CA LEU A 46 -0.16 -3.47 9.15
C LEU A 46 -1.38 -2.69 8.69
N ALA A 47 -1.68 -2.74 7.40
CA ALA A 47 -2.83 -2.13 6.79
C ALA A 47 -3.70 -3.20 6.11
N ILE A 48 -5.01 -3.10 6.29
CA ILE A 48 -6.01 -3.98 5.66
C ILE A 48 -7.10 -3.10 5.06
N GLY A 49 -7.39 -3.31 3.78
CA GLY A 49 -8.47 -2.68 3.05
C GLY A 49 -9.42 -3.73 2.49
N HIS A 50 -10.73 -3.46 2.51
CA HIS A 50 -11.73 -4.30 1.87
C HIS A 50 -12.62 -3.46 0.96
N SER A 51 -12.77 -3.90 -0.29
CA SER A 51 -13.53 -3.22 -1.34
C SER A 51 -14.72 -4.05 -1.79
N THR A 52 -15.86 -3.40 -2.02
CA THR A 52 -17.06 -4.05 -2.58
C THR A 52 -17.02 -4.19 -4.10
N ASN A 53 -16.02 -3.58 -4.76
CA ASN A 53 -15.87 -3.61 -6.21
C ASN A 53 -14.37 -3.51 -6.56
N ALA A 54 -13.61 -4.53 -6.18
CA ALA A 54 -12.17 -4.57 -6.37
C ALA A 54 -11.82 -4.44 -7.86
N MET A 55 -10.98 -3.46 -8.22
CA MET A 55 -10.56 -3.25 -9.61
C MET A 55 -11.70 -3.08 -10.62
N ALA A 56 -12.85 -2.55 -10.17
CA ALA A 56 -14.05 -2.42 -10.99
C ALA A 56 -14.58 -3.75 -11.56
N SER A 57 -14.30 -4.87 -10.91
CA SER A 57 -14.69 -6.23 -11.34
C SER A 57 -16.15 -6.60 -11.07
N LYS A 58 -16.87 -5.78 -10.30
CA LYS A 58 -18.16 -6.08 -9.65
C LYS A 58 -18.08 -7.18 -8.57
N THR A 59 -16.88 -7.55 -8.14
CA THR A 59 -16.63 -8.51 -7.07
C THR A 59 -15.90 -7.86 -5.90
N THR A 60 -15.90 -8.54 -4.75
CA THR A 60 -15.18 -8.04 -3.57
C THR A 60 -13.69 -8.34 -3.62
N GLY A 61 -12.90 -7.63 -2.82
CA GLY A 61 -11.50 -7.98 -2.59
C GLY A 61 -10.97 -7.39 -1.29
N THR A 62 -10.00 -8.08 -0.69
CA THR A 62 -9.31 -7.66 0.53
C THR A 62 -7.83 -7.52 0.26
N TYR A 63 -7.28 -6.33 0.51
CA TYR A 63 -5.87 -6.03 0.41
C TYR A 63 -5.25 -5.97 1.80
N ALA A 64 -4.17 -6.71 2.04
CA ALA A 64 -3.40 -6.64 3.28
C ALA A 64 -1.96 -6.27 2.95
N LEU A 65 -1.39 -5.31 3.67
CA LEU A 65 -0.01 -4.85 3.53
C LEU A 65 0.65 -4.79 4.89
N VAL A 66 1.84 -5.36 5.00
CA VAL A 66 2.74 -5.15 6.12
C VAL A 66 3.95 -4.37 5.64
N GLY A 67 4.46 -3.48 6.48
CA GLY A 67 5.68 -2.76 6.20
C GLY A 67 6.49 -2.47 7.44
N ALA A 68 7.77 -2.22 7.21
CA ALA A 68 8.72 -1.84 8.23
C ALA A 68 9.69 -0.78 7.68
N ARG A 69 10.11 0.12 8.56
CA ARG A 69 11.22 1.04 8.33
C ARG A 69 12.20 0.92 9.49
N PHE A 70 13.48 0.93 9.15
CA PHE A 70 14.57 0.82 10.11
C PHE A 70 15.59 1.93 9.86
N PRO A 71 15.74 2.89 10.78
CA PRO A 71 16.83 3.85 10.72
C PRO A 71 18.15 3.12 11.00
N LEU A 72 19.11 3.24 10.08
CA LEU A 72 20.47 2.74 10.28
C LEU A 72 21.31 3.75 11.03
N ASN A 73 21.10 5.04 10.74
CA ASN A 73 21.67 6.21 11.39
C ASN A 73 20.83 7.45 11.03
N ASP A 74 21.31 8.65 11.37
CA ASP A 74 20.60 9.90 11.15
C ASP A 74 20.37 10.25 9.66
N GLN A 75 21.13 9.63 8.74
CA GLN A 75 21.05 9.91 7.30
C GLN A 75 20.45 8.76 6.49
N TRP A 76 20.55 7.52 6.97
CA TRP A 76 20.22 6.33 6.20
C TRP A 76 19.12 5.51 6.87
N ARG A 77 18.14 5.07 6.07
CA ARG A 77 17.14 4.10 6.50
C ARG A 77 16.82 3.07 5.44
N ILE A 78 16.41 1.89 5.88
CA ILE A 78 15.88 0.83 5.02
C ILE A 78 14.37 0.75 5.23
N GLU A 79 13.63 0.58 4.14
CA GLU A 79 12.18 0.40 4.15
C GLU A 79 11.80 -0.85 3.35
N GLY A 80 10.82 -1.61 3.85
CA GLY A 80 10.32 -2.79 3.17
C GLY A 80 8.80 -2.90 3.31
N THR A 81 8.15 -3.40 2.25
CA THR A 81 6.72 -3.72 2.27
C THR A 81 6.45 -5.05 1.59
N LEU A 82 5.44 -5.75 2.08
CA LEU A 82 4.87 -6.93 1.45
C LEU A 82 3.36 -6.84 1.53
N ALA A 83 2.69 -7.06 0.41
CA ALA A 83 1.26 -6.98 0.32
C ALA A 83 0.67 -8.17 -0.43
N ARG A 84 -0.53 -8.58 -0.01
CA ARG A 84 -1.33 -9.60 -0.67
C ARG A 84 -2.72 -9.06 -0.92
N TYR A 85 -3.17 -9.18 -2.17
CA TYR A 85 -4.54 -8.91 -2.56
C TYR A 85 -5.28 -10.25 -2.69
N ALA A 86 -6.20 -10.50 -1.75
CA ALA A 86 -7.16 -11.58 -1.85
C ALA A 86 -8.37 -11.11 -2.68
N LEU A 87 -8.55 -11.70 -3.85
CA LEU A 87 -9.60 -11.37 -4.79
C LEU A 87 -10.66 -12.47 -4.81
N ASP A 88 -11.86 -12.10 -5.25
CA ASP A 88 -12.87 -13.09 -5.57
C ASP A 88 -12.37 -14.00 -6.71
N SER A 89 -12.47 -15.32 -6.51
CA SER A 89 -12.03 -16.32 -7.49
C SER A 89 -12.81 -16.26 -8.81
N ALA A 90 -14.02 -15.68 -8.82
CA ALA A 90 -14.76 -15.44 -10.05
C ALA A 90 -14.12 -14.34 -10.92
N TYR A 91 -13.24 -13.51 -10.35
CA TYR A 91 -12.51 -12.47 -11.05
C TYR A 91 -11.07 -12.88 -11.38
N ALA A 92 -10.27 -13.20 -10.36
CA ALA A 92 -8.85 -13.51 -10.56
C ALA A 92 -8.23 -14.26 -9.37
N ASP A 93 -7.05 -14.85 -9.61
CA ASP A 93 -6.20 -15.38 -8.54
C ASP A 93 -5.74 -14.28 -7.58
N ASN A 94 -5.62 -14.64 -6.31
CA ASN A 94 -4.94 -13.83 -5.32
C ASN A 94 -3.48 -13.59 -5.73
N TYR A 95 -2.98 -12.37 -5.54
CA TYR A 95 -1.60 -12.04 -5.89
C TYR A 95 -0.88 -11.27 -4.80
N THR A 96 0.44 -11.32 -4.85
CA THR A 96 1.35 -10.69 -3.89
C THR A 96 2.33 -9.77 -4.61
N HIS A 97 2.64 -8.64 -4.00
CA HIS A 97 3.74 -7.77 -4.41
C HIS A 97 4.43 -7.16 -3.20
N GLY A 98 5.62 -6.63 -3.40
CA GLY A 98 6.38 -6.00 -2.33
C GLY A 98 7.47 -5.10 -2.87
N SER A 99 8.13 -4.43 -1.94
CA SER A 99 9.28 -3.59 -2.25
C SER A 99 10.27 -3.57 -1.11
N VAL A 100 11.53 -3.32 -1.44
CA VAL A 100 12.58 -3.00 -0.48
C VAL A 100 13.38 -1.82 -1.01
N GLY A 101 13.75 -0.89 -0.15
CA GLY A 101 14.49 0.29 -0.55
C GLY A 101 15.37 0.84 0.54
N VAL A 102 16.25 1.73 0.11
CA VAL A 102 17.13 2.52 0.97
C VAL A 102 16.86 3.99 0.70
N ALA A 103 16.82 4.79 1.76
CA ALA A 103 16.67 6.22 1.70
C ALA A 103 17.87 6.92 2.35
N TRP A 104 18.34 7.99 1.71
CA TRP A 104 19.47 8.81 2.12
C TRP A 104 19.07 10.28 2.23
N THR A 105 18.96 10.76 3.47
CA THR A 105 18.81 12.18 3.79
C THR A 105 20.16 12.89 3.65
N PHE A 106 20.48 13.34 2.45
CA PHE A 106 21.76 14.00 2.15
C PHE A 106 21.81 15.46 2.62
N LYS A 107 20.65 16.13 2.72
CA LYS A 107 20.52 17.49 3.26
C LYS A 107 19.06 17.74 3.64
N ALA A 108 18.74 17.90 4.92
CA ALA A 108 17.36 18.17 5.32
C ALA A 108 16.78 19.43 4.63
N PRO A 109 15.51 19.41 4.17
CA PRO A 109 14.55 18.31 4.24
C PRO A 109 14.60 17.34 3.05
N PHE A 110 15.65 17.38 2.24
CA PHE A 110 15.82 16.59 1.02
C PHE A 110 16.36 15.18 1.27
N GLU A 111 15.80 14.23 0.52
CA GLU A 111 16.19 12.83 0.55
C GLU A 111 16.19 12.22 -0.85
N ALA A 112 17.13 11.31 -1.10
CA ALA A 112 17.13 10.42 -2.26
C ALA A 112 16.74 9.00 -1.83
N ARG A 113 15.98 8.29 -2.65
CA ARG A 113 15.53 6.92 -2.40
C ARG A 113 15.78 6.04 -3.62
N LEU A 114 16.26 4.83 -3.36
CA LEU A 114 16.30 3.74 -4.34
C LEU A 114 15.42 2.60 -3.82
N THR A 115 14.45 2.17 -4.62
CA THR A 115 13.50 1.11 -4.26
C THR A 115 13.44 0.05 -5.35
N LEU A 116 13.52 -1.21 -4.95
CA LEU A 116 13.27 -2.37 -5.79
C LEU A 116 11.87 -2.89 -5.49
N HIS A 117 11.08 -3.13 -6.53
CA HIS A 117 9.75 -3.72 -6.44
C HIS A 117 9.75 -5.08 -7.10
N GLY A 118 8.86 -5.95 -6.64
CA GLY A 118 8.61 -7.26 -7.24
C GLY A 118 7.17 -7.70 -7.07
N THR A 119 6.70 -8.51 -8.00
CA THR A 119 5.40 -9.17 -7.96
C THR A 119 5.55 -10.68 -8.15
N ASP A 120 4.61 -11.44 -7.62
CA ASP A 120 4.54 -12.89 -7.85
C ASP A 120 4.07 -13.24 -9.27
N THR A 121 4.00 -14.54 -9.55
CA THR A 121 3.57 -15.06 -10.86
C THR A 121 2.08 -14.84 -11.11
N ALA A 122 1.23 -14.82 -10.07
CA ALA A 122 -0.20 -14.55 -10.24
C ALA A 122 -0.42 -13.12 -10.73
N ALA A 123 0.28 -12.15 -10.14
CA ALA A 123 0.29 -10.77 -10.61
C ALA A 123 0.79 -10.65 -12.06
N LYS A 124 1.85 -11.38 -12.42
CA LYS A 124 2.36 -11.41 -13.81
C LYS A 124 1.37 -11.97 -14.81
N ARG A 125 0.53 -12.94 -14.41
CA ARG A 125 -0.55 -13.42 -15.27
C ARG A 125 -1.67 -12.39 -15.40
N LEU A 126 -2.01 -11.72 -14.31
CA LEU A 126 -3.10 -10.72 -14.29
C LEU A 126 -2.71 -9.42 -15.00
N PHE A 127 -1.43 -9.01 -14.93
CA PHE A 127 -0.92 -7.76 -15.50
C PHE A 127 0.39 -7.98 -16.27
N PRO A 128 0.39 -8.69 -17.41
CA PRO A 128 1.61 -9.18 -18.08
C PRO A 128 2.63 -8.10 -18.43
N ASP A 129 2.18 -6.89 -18.78
CA ASP A 129 3.07 -5.79 -19.18
C ASP A 129 3.40 -4.82 -18.04
N MET A 130 2.78 -4.98 -16.87
CA MET A 130 2.94 -4.06 -15.73
C MET A 130 3.53 -4.72 -14.48
N ALA A 131 3.27 -6.02 -14.29
CA ALA A 131 3.78 -6.80 -13.17
C ALA A 131 5.16 -7.37 -13.50
N GLY A 132 6.01 -7.46 -12.48
CA GLY A 132 7.40 -7.84 -12.65
C GLY A 132 8.30 -7.18 -11.63
N SER A 133 9.58 -7.12 -11.97
CA SER A 133 10.57 -6.43 -11.16
C SER A 133 10.87 -5.06 -11.75
N ARG A 134 10.94 -4.03 -10.91
CA ARG A 134 11.35 -2.68 -11.33
C ARG A 134 12.19 -2.02 -10.26
N ALA A 135 13.06 -1.11 -10.69
CA ALA A 135 13.80 -0.21 -9.82
C ALA A 135 13.21 1.20 -9.97
N GLU A 136 13.07 1.90 -8.86
CA GLU A 136 12.62 3.28 -8.79
C GLU A 136 13.68 4.11 -8.07
N PHE A 137 14.02 5.25 -8.64
CA PHE A 137 14.83 6.27 -7.98
C PHE A 137 14.00 7.54 -7.84
N ALA A 138 13.98 8.10 -6.63
CA ALA A 138 13.19 9.29 -6.32
C ALA A 138 14.01 10.28 -5.48
N VAL A 139 13.71 11.57 -5.64
CA VAL A 139 14.18 12.64 -4.78
C VAL A 139 12.95 13.36 -4.22
N GLN A 140 12.91 13.58 -2.90
CA GLN A 140 11.77 14.19 -2.22
C GLN A 140 12.21 15.22 -1.18
N ALA A 141 11.30 16.11 -0.80
CA ALA A 141 11.45 17.06 0.29
C ALA A 141 10.13 17.16 1.08
N SER A 142 10.23 17.28 2.40
CA SER A 142 9.07 17.42 3.31
C SER A 142 9.11 18.77 4.03
N PHE A 143 8.00 19.49 4.08
CA PHE A 143 7.88 20.84 4.67
C PHE A 143 6.84 20.89 5.78
#